data_AF-A0A0D3F1R4-F1
#
_entry.id   AF-A0A0D3F1R4-F1
#
_cell.length_a   1.000
_cell.length_b   1.000
_cell.length_c   1.000
_cell.angle_alpha   90.00
_cell.angle_beta   90.00
_cell.angle_gamma   90.00
#
_symmetry.space_group_name_H-M   'P 1'
#
loop_
_entity.id
_entity.type
_entity.pdbx_description
1 polymer ?
#
loop_
_entity_poly.entity_id
_entity_poly.type
_entity_poly.pdbx_seq_one_letter_code
_entity_poly.pdbx_strand_id
1 'polypeptide(L)'
;MLRLAKRIAAKGLVVTFSSTSAIGAKLVESSGVSVGGDGVPLGGGRIRFEFLEDGFDGSDLDELMRHLGTAGPAAFAELLARQEAAGRPVACVVGNPFIPWAVDVAAAAGIPSAVLRAPCSRSYYHRVHGLVEFPPEDDLDARLTLPGLPAMSVADVPSFLLPSNPYMSLTEAIQQQIRTIDKATWAYTMHADT
;
A
#
# COMPACT_ATOMS: atom_id res chain seq x y z
N MET A 1 4.20 -5.31 -3.68
CA MET A 1 2.84 -5.79 -4.04
C MET A 1 2.83 -6.85 -5.15
N LEU A 2 3.37 -6.60 -6.36
CA LEU A 2 3.27 -7.58 -7.47
C LEU A 2 3.87 -8.96 -7.16
N ARG A 3 5.04 -9.02 -6.49
CA ARG A 3 5.62 -10.31 -6.04
C ARG A 3 4.70 -11.08 -5.10
N LEU A 4 4.02 -10.38 -4.19
CA LEU A 4 3.04 -10.98 -3.27
C LEU A 4 1.82 -11.51 -4.05
N ALA A 5 1.27 -10.70 -4.97
CA ALA A 5 0.18 -11.12 -5.84
C ALA A 5 0.52 -12.40 -6.62
N LYS A 6 1.73 -12.46 -7.19
CA LYS A 6 2.24 -13.68 -7.86
C LYS A 6 2.32 -14.88 -6.92
N ARG A 7 2.82 -14.70 -5.69
CA ARG A 7 2.89 -15.79 -4.68
C ARG A 7 1.50 -16.29 -4.26
N ILE A 8 0.52 -15.40 -4.13
CA ILE A 8 -0.87 -15.74 -3.79
C ILE A 8 -1.50 -16.53 -4.94
N ALA A 9 -1.37 -16.03 -6.18
CA ALA A 9 -1.91 -16.71 -7.36
C ALA A 9 -1.27 -18.10 -7.55
N ALA A 10 0.04 -18.23 -7.34
CA ALA A 10 0.74 -19.51 -7.44
C ALA A 10 0.17 -20.60 -6.50
N LYS A 11 -0.48 -20.22 -5.40
CA LYS A 11 -1.13 -21.11 -4.43
C LYS A 11 -2.55 -21.56 -4.80
N GLY A 12 -3.05 -21.22 -5.99
CA GLY A 12 -4.36 -21.68 -6.46
C GLY A 12 -5.45 -20.60 -6.51
N LEU A 13 -5.12 -19.35 -6.21
CA LEU A 13 -6.09 -18.27 -6.13
C LEU A 13 -6.15 -17.44 -7.42
N VAL A 14 -7.31 -16.83 -7.66
CA VAL A 14 -7.48 -15.81 -8.71
C VAL A 14 -7.19 -14.45 -8.08
N VAL A 15 -6.16 -13.77 -8.59
CA VAL A 15 -5.71 -12.48 -8.07
C VAL A 15 -5.91 -11.40 -9.11
N THR A 16 -6.64 -10.35 -8.75
CA THR A 16 -6.71 -9.11 -9.51
C THR A 16 -5.70 -8.13 -8.91
N PHE A 17 -4.64 -7.82 -9.66
CA PHE A 17 -3.69 -6.78 -9.31
C PHE A 17 -4.17 -5.44 -9.86
N SER A 18 -4.50 -4.51 -8.95
CA SER A 18 -4.96 -3.17 -9.32
C SER A 18 -3.89 -2.10 -9.08
N SER A 19 -3.79 -1.14 -9.99
CA SER A 19 -2.90 0.02 -9.90
C SER A 19 -3.48 1.19 -10.71
N THR A 20 -2.81 2.35 -10.72
CA THR A 20 -3.17 3.46 -11.61
C THR A 20 -3.02 3.10 -13.09
N SER A 21 -3.81 3.76 -13.94
CA SER A 21 -3.75 3.66 -15.40
C SER A 21 -2.33 3.89 -15.96
N ALA A 22 -1.62 4.90 -15.44
CA ALA A 22 -0.25 5.22 -15.83
C ALA A 22 0.75 4.09 -15.53
N ILE A 23 0.65 3.47 -14.34
CA ILE A 23 1.46 2.29 -14.00
C ILE A 23 1.05 1.10 -14.87
N GLY A 24 -0.24 0.98 -15.17
CA GLY A 24 -0.76 -0.05 -16.05
C GLY A 24 -0.19 0.02 -17.46
N ALA A 25 -0.15 1.22 -18.06
CA ALA A 25 0.45 1.44 -19.36
C ALA A 25 1.92 0.98 -19.40
N LYS A 26 2.71 1.34 -18.37
CA LYS A 26 4.11 0.88 -18.24
C LYS A 26 4.22 -0.64 -18.07
N LEU A 27 3.30 -1.26 -17.34
CA LEU A 27 3.27 -2.72 -17.15
C LEU A 27 2.92 -3.46 -18.44
N VAL A 28 1.94 -2.95 -19.21
CA VAL A 28 1.55 -3.52 -20.51
C VAL A 28 2.72 -3.43 -21.49
N GLU A 29 3.38 -2.27 -21.58
CA GLU A 29 4.52 -2.03 -22.48
C GLU A 29 5.73 -2.91 -22.14
N SER A 30 6.08 -3.00 -20.85
CA SER A 30 7.30 -3.71 -20.43
C SER A 30 7.16 -5.23 -20.31
N SER A 31 5.95 -5.73 -20.06
CA SER A 31 5.74 -7.11 -19.61
C SER A 31 4.72 -7.89 -20.46
N GLY A 32 4.17 -7.29 -21.53
CA GLY A 32 3.19 -7.95 -22.40
C GLY A 32 1.92 -8.39 -21.67
N VAL A 33 1.59 -7.71 -20.58
CA VAL A 33 0.45 -8.05 -19.73
C VAL A 33 -0.85 -7.65 -20.42
N SER A 34 -1.77 -8.60 -20.55
CA SER A 34 -3.14 -8.33 -21.00
C SER A 34 -3.99 -7.77 -19.85
N VAL A 35 -4.69 -6.68 -20.13
CA VAL A 35 -5.63 -6.04 -19.20
C VAL A 35 -6.97 -6.75 -19.27
N GLY A 36 -7.58 -7.03 -18.13
CA GLY A 36 -8.88 -7.68 -18.04
C GLY A 36 -8.89 -9.15 -18.48
N GLY A 37 -10.08 -9.64 -18.85
CA GLY A 37 -10.32 -11.03 -19.20
C GLY A 37 -10.12 -12.02 -18.04
N ASP A 38 -9.84 -13.28 -18.37
CA ASP A 38 -9.64 -14.36 -17.39
C ASP A 38 -8.24 -14.38 -16.76
N GLY A 39 -7.42 -13.35 -17.07
CA GLY A 39 -6.04 -13.26 -16.62
C GLY A 39 -5.12 -14.35 -17.18
N VAL A 40 -3.87 -14.33 -16.72
CA VAL A 40 -2.82 -15.28 -17.11
C VAL A 40 -2.67 -16.36 -16.04
N PRO A 41 -2.60 -17.66 -16.41
CA PRO A 41 -2.27 -18.73 -15.46
C PRO A 41 -0.94 -18.48 -14.76
N LEU A 42 -0.90 -18.73 -13.44
CA LEU A 42 0.32 -18.63 -12.65
C LEU A 42 0.29 -19.65 -11.51
N GLY A 43 1.14 -20.68 -11.59
CA GLY A 43 1.11 -21.82 -10.66
C GLY A 43 -0.25 -22.51 -10.70
N GLY A 44 -0.86 -22.75 -9.53
CA GLY A 44 -2.19 -23.34 -9.44
C GLY A 44 -3.36 -22.37 -9.72
N GLY A 45 -3.09 -21.07 -9.85
CA GLY A 45 -4.13 -20.03 -9.93
C GLY A 45 -3.95 -19.12 -11.14
N ARG A 46 -4.44 -17.88 -11.02
CA ARG A 46 -4.44 -16.88 -12.11
C ARG A 46 -4.13 -15.49 -11.58
N ILE A 47 -3.46 -14.69 -12.40
CA ILE A 47 -3.25 -13.27 -12.14
C ILE A 47 -3.83 -12.44 -13.29
N ARG A 48 -4.66 -11.45 -12.96
CA ARG A 48 -5.22 -10.48 -13.89
C ARG A 48 -4.82 -9.08 -13.44
N PHE A 49 -4.87 -8.14 -14.38
CA PHE A 49 -4.63 -6.74 -14.12
C PHE A 49 -5.88 -5.94 -14.46
N GLU A 50 -6.26 -5.08 -13.53
CA GLU A 50 -7.30 -4.06 -13.68
C GLU A 50 -6.65 -2.74 -13.30
N PHE A 51 -7.00 -1.64 -13.95
CA PHE A 51 -6.41 -0.35 -13.62
C PHE A 51 -7.48 0.66 -13.26
N LEU A 52 -7.15 1.51 -12.30
CA LEU A 52 -7.99 2.63 -11.90
C LEU A 52 -7.85 3.70 -12.97
N GLU A 53 -8.96 4.06 -13.61
CA GLU A 53 -9.08 5.26 -14.40
C GLU A 53 -9.18 6.43 -13.42
N ASP A 54 -8.01 6.97 -13.08
CA ASP A 54 -7.87 8.05 -12.12
C ASP A 54 -7.72 9.41 -12.83
N GLY A 55 -7.21 9.43 -14.07
CA GLY A 55 -7.12 10.64 -14.90
C GLY A 55 -5.91 11.51 -14.54
N PHE A 56 -4.88 10.90 -13.93
CA PHE A 56 -3.66 11.58 -13.52
C PHE A 56 -2.61 11.63 -14.65
N ASP A 57 -2.19 12.83 -15.04
CA ASP A 57 -1.14 13.10 -16.01
C ASP A 57 0.15 13.69 -15.37
N GLY A 58 0.11 13.98 -14.07
CA GLY A 58 1.19 14.59 -13.32
C GLY A 58 2.42 13.69 -13.14
N SER A 59 3.57 14.31 -12.87
CA SER A 59 4.86 13.62 -12.72
C SER A 59 5.41 13.62 -11.30
N ASP A 60 4.85 14.43 -10.40
CA ASP A 60 5.30 14.55 -9.02
C ASP A 60 4.57 13.58 -8.06
N LEU A 61 5.31 13.09 -7.05
CA LEU A 61 4.82 12.10 -6.10
C LEU A 61 3.74 12.67 -5.17
N ASP A 62 3.89 13.89 -4.68
CA ASP A 62 2.89 14.48 -3.77
C ASP A 62 1.59 14.78 -4.51
N GLU A 63 1.68 15.24 -5.76
CA GLU A 63 0.53 15.44 -6.62
C GLU A 63 -0.21 14.11 -6.89
N LEU A 64 0.54 13.05 -7.20
CA LEU A 64 -0.01 11.70 -7.39
C LEU A 64 -0.72 11.20 -6.13
N MET A 65 -0.09 11.34 -4.97
CA MET A 65 -0.66 10.89 -3.70
C MET A 65 -1.94 11.66 -3.34
N ARG A 66 -1.95 12.98 -3.55
CA ARG A 66 -3.14 13.81 -3.35
C ARG A 66 -4.26 13.38 -4.30
N HIS A 67 -3.95 13.21 -5.58
CA HIS A 67 -4.89 12.76 -6.59
C HIS A 67 -5.48 11.38 -6.25
N LEU A 68 -4.64 10.42 -5.86
CA LEU A 68 -5.06 9.10 -5.41
C LEU A 68 -5.93 9.18 -4.15
N GLY A 69 -5.65 10.09 -3.24
CA GLY A 69 -6.49 10.34 -2.06
C GLY A 69 -7.88 10.87 -2.41
N THR A 70 -8.01 11.67 -3.47
CA THR A 70 -9.28 12.29 -3.87
C THR A 70 -10.12 11.42 -4.82
N ALA A 71 -9.51 10.88 -5.88
CA ALA A 71 -10.22 10.16 -6.94
C ALA A 71 -10.17 8.64 -6.73
N GLY A 72 -9.12 8.14 -6.08
CA GLY A 72 -8.89 6.71 -5.87
C GLY A 72 -10.01 5.98 -5.14
N PRO A 73 -10.58 6.50 -4.03
CA PRO A 73 -11.64 5.81 -3.30
C PRO A 73 -12.89 5.51 -4.15
N ALA A 74 -13.35 6.50 -4.93
CA ALA A 74 -14.51 6.34 -5.81
C ALA A 74 -14.21 5.35 -6.94
N ALA A 75 -13.09 5.53 -7.63
CA ALA A 75 -12.67 4.63 -8.72
C ALA A 75 -12.50 3.18 -8.23
N PHE A 76 -11.99 2.97 -7.02
CA PHE A 76 -11.83 1.64 -6.44
C PHE A 76 -13.15 1.03 -6.01
N ALA A 77 -14.06 1.80 -5.42
CA ALA A 77 -15.41 1.33 -5.10
C ALA A 77 -16.15 0.88 -6.37
N GLU A 78 -16.05 1.65 -7.46
CA GLU A 78 -16.61 1.27 -8.74
C GLU A 78 -15.97 -0.02 -9.30
N LEU A 79 -14.65 -0.18 -9.16
CA LEU A 79 -13.97 -1.41 -9.56
C LEU A 79 -14.52 -2.62 -8.80
N LEU A 80 -14.71 -2.52 -7.48
CA LEU A 80 -15.29 -3.59 -6.67
C LEU A 80 -16.72 -3.92 -7.13
N ALA A 81 -17.55 -2.90 -7.36
CA ALA A 81 -18.92 -3.07 -7.86
C ALA A 81 -18.96 -3.72 -9.26
N ARG A 82 -18.04 -3.37 -10.16
CA ARG A 82 -17.94 -4.00 -11.49
C ARG A 82 -17.54 -5.47 -11.40
N GLN A 83 -16.66 -5.84 -10.46
CA GLN A 83 -16.31 -7.25 -10.27
C GLN A 83 -17.49 -8.05 -9.73
N GLU A 84 -18.26 -7.50 -8.77
CA GLU A 84 -19.50 -8.09 -8.27
C GLU A 84 -20.51 -8.30 -9.40
N ALA A 85 -20.82 -7.25 -10.17
CA ALA A 85 -21.77 -7.31 -11.28
C ALA A 85 -21.37 -8.29 -12.38
N ALA A 86 -20.06 -8.54 -12.55
CA ALA A 86 -19.53 -9.54 -13.47
C ALA A 86 -19.56 -10.98 -12.90
N GLY A 87 -20.21 -11.21 -11.76
CA GLY A 87 -20.29 -12.52 -11.10
C GLY A 87 -18.97 -12.97 -10.47
N ARG A 88 -18.08 -12.03 -10.14
CA ARG A 88 -16.75 -12.28 -9.58
C ARG A 88 -16.56 -11.50 -8.28
N PRO A 89 -17.36 -11.80 -7.24
CA PRO A 89 -17.29 -11.11 -5.95
C PRO A 89 -15.87 -11.11 -5.40
N VAL A 90 -15.39 -9.95 -4.96
CA VAL A 90 -14.07 -9.83 -4.34
C VAL A 90 -14.15 -10.35 -2.91
N ALA A 91 -13.46 -11.45 -2.64
CA ALA A 91 -13.47 -12.08 -1.31
C ALA A 91 -12.54 -11.40 -0.30
N CYS A 92 -11.49 -10.70 -0.76
CA CYS A 92 -10.54 -10.01 0.10
C CYS A 92 -9.77 -8.92 -0.67
N VAL A 93 -9.51 -7.79 0.00
CA VAL A 93 -8.66 -6.71 -0.51
C VAL A 93 -7.31 -6.71 0.20
N VAL A 94 -6.20 -6.71 -0.53
CA VAL A 94 -4.86 -6.54 0.04
C VAL A 94 -4.30 -5.16 -0.29
N GLY A 95 -4.34 -4.26 0.70
CA GLY A 95 -3.94 -2.85 0.58
C GLY A 95 -2.43 -2.65 0.63
N ASN A 96 -1.96 -1.70 -0.19
CA ASN A 96 -0.61 -1.12 -0.08
C ASN A 96 -0.59 -0.16 1.13
N PRO A 97 0.48 -0.16 1.95
CA PRO A 97 0.60 0.74 3.11
C PRO A 97 0.39 2.22 2.80
N PHE A 98 0.75 2.64 1.59
CA PHE A 98 0.64 4.04 1.17
C PHE A 98 -0.74 4.40 0.61
N ILE A 99 -1.66 3.44 0.53
CA ILE A 99 -3.02 3.61 0.00
C ILE A 99 -4.02 3.23 1.12
N PRO A 100 -4.07 4.02 2.21
CA PRO A 100 -4.84 3.65 3.40
C PRO A 100 -6.34 3.57 3.14
N TRP A 101 -6.86 4.40 2.23
CA TRP A 101 -8.28 4.42 1.87
C TRP A 101 -8.78 3.12 1.23
N ALA A 102 -7.90 2.27 0.70
CA ALA A 102 -8.33 1.00 0.11
C ALA A 102 -8.95 0.07 1.16
N VAL A 103 -8.46 0.12 2.40
CA VAL A 103 -9.02 -0.63 3.54
C VAL A 103 -10.36 -0.03 3.94
N ASP A 104 -10.50 1.29 3.96
CA ASP A 104 -11.76 1.97 4.27
C ASP A 104 -12.86 1.63 3.25
N VAL A 105 -12.53 1.64 1.95
CA VAL A 105 -13.46 1.28 0.87
C VAL A 105 -13.85 -0.20 0.96
N ALA A 106 -12.90 -1.09 1.23
CA ALA A 106 -13.19 -2.51 1.42
C ALA A 106 -14.13 -2.75 2.61
N ALA A 107 -13.86 -2.09 3.74
CA ALA A 107 -14.71 -2.18 4.93
C ALA A 107 -16.13 -1.66 4.66
N ALA A 108 -16.27 -0.54 3.94
CA ALA A 108 -17.57 -0.01 3.55
C ALA A 108 -18.36 -0.95 2.63
N ALA A 109 -17.66 -1.75 1.81
CA ALA A 109 -18.26 -2.79 0.98
C ALA A 109 -18.49 -4.12 1.72
N GLY A 110 -18.15 -4.22 3.02
CA GLY A 110 -18.26 -5.45 3.79
C GLY A 110 -17.24 -6.53 3.39
N ILE A 111 -16.17 -6.15 2.70
CA ILE A 111 -15.14 -7.05 2.18
C ILE A 111 -13.98 -7.11 3.19
N PRO A 112 -13.58 -8.30 3.65
CA PRO A 112 -12.40 -8.47 4.49
C PRO A 112 -11.16 -7.88 3.82
N SER A 113 -10.27 -7.31 4.61
CA SER A 113 -9.06 -6.68 4.07
C SER A 113 -7.81 -7.04 4.85
N ALA A 114 -6.70 -7.01 4.14
CA ALA A 114 -5.38 -7.16 4.70
C ALA A 114 -4.51 -5.97 4.31
N VAL A 115 -3.67 -5.51 5.23
CA VAL A 115 -2.70 -4.45 4.93
C VAL A 115 -1.28 -4.96 5.07
N LEU A 116 -0.43 -4.60 4.09
CA LEU A 116 1.00 -4.83 4.20
C LEU A 116 1.62 -3.69 5.02
N ARG A 117 2.32 -4.01 6.10
CA ARG A 117 3.02 -3.02 6.92
C ARG A 117 4.40 -2.76 6.35
N ALA A 118 4.79 -1.49 6.31
CA ALA A 118 6.19 -1.13 6.07
C ALA A 118 7.09 -1.71 7.18
N PRO A 119 8.32 -2.15 6.88
CA PRO A 119 9.25 -2.67 7.89
C PRO A 119 9.50 -1.69 9.04
N CYS A 120 9.52 -0.40 8.72
CA CYS A 120 9.68 0.70 9.65
C CYS A 120 8.39 1.12 10.38
N SER A 121 7.24 0.46 10.16
CA SER A 121 5.94 0.88 10.73
C SER A 121 5.93 1.04 12.26
N ARG A 122 6.86 0.42 12.98
CA ARG A 122 7.00 0.55 14.43
C ARG A 122 7.59 1.92 14.83
N SER A 123 8.59 2.44 14.10
CA SER A 123 9.11 3.79 14.35
C SER A 123 8.07 4.85 14.01
N TYR A 124 7.29 4.66 12.94
CA TYR A 124 6.14 5.53 12.66
C TYR A 124 5.09 5.50 13.75
N TYR A 125 4.75 4.34 14.28
CA TYR A 125 3.78 4.24 15.37
C TYR A 125 4.21 5.07 16.59
N HIS A 126 5.45 4.91 17.04
CA HIS A 126 5.97 5.69 18.17
C HIS A 126 6.02 7.20 17.88
N ARG A 127 6.38 7.61 16.67
CA ARG A 127 6.37 9.02 16.26
C ARG A 127 4.97 9.60 16.27
N VAL A 128 4.02 8.94 15.60
CA VAL A 128 2.64 9.41 15.41
C VAL A 128 1.89 9.52 16.73
N HIS A 129 2.13 8.59 17.64
CA HIS A 129 1.49 8.58 18.96
C HIS A 129 2.29 9.35 20.03
N GLY A 130 3.39 10.02 19.65
CA GLY A 130 4.22 10.80 20.59
C GLY A 130 4.80 9.97 21.73
N LEU A 131 5.02 8.67 21.49
CA LEU A 131 5.43 7.71 22.53
C LEU A 131 6.92 7.77 22.85
N VAL A 132 7.71 8.39 21.98
CA VAL A 132 9.16 8.57 22.12
C VAL A 132 9.56 9.92 21.55
N GLU A 133 10.45 10.63 22.22
CA GLU A 133 11.09 11.83 21.69
C GLU A 133 12.12 11.44 20.63
N PHE A 134 11.97 11.99 19.42
CA PHE A 134 12.96 11.81 18.37
C PHE A 134 14.05 12.86 18.54
N PRO A 135 15.34 12.47 18.46
CA PRO A 135 16.44 13.42 18.53
C PRO A 135 16.40 14.43 17.37
N PRO A 136 17.06 15.59 17.52
CA PRO A 136 17.30 16.52 16.42
C PRO A 136 17.96 15.82 15.23
N GLU A 137 17.59 16.24 14.02
CA GLU A 137 18.09 15.61 12.79
C GLU A 137 19.59 15.84 12.56
N ASP A 138 20.12 16.95 13.06
CA ASP A 138 21.52 17.36 12.97
C ASP A 138 22.42 16.74 14.06
N ASP A 139 21.86 16.06 15.05
CA ASP A 139 22.60 15.36 16.10
C ASP A 139 22.90 13.91 15.67
N LEU A 140 23.97 13.73 14.90
CA LEU A 140 24.39 12.43 14.36
C LEU A 140 24.88 11.44 15.44
N ASP A 141 25.25 11.93 16.62
CA ASP A 141 25.72 11.12 17.74
C ASP A 141 24.55 10.59 18.58
N ALA A 142 23.38 11.25 18.51
CA ALA A 142 22.18 10.84 19.21
C ALA A 142 21.72 9.44 18.80
N ARG A 143 21.12 8.75 19.78
CA ARG A 143 20.61 7.39 19.63
C ARG A 143 19.12 7.36 19.93
N LEU A 144 18.34 6.94 18.93
CA LEU A 144 16.91 6.67 19.09
C LEU A 144 16.72 5.25 19.61
N THR A 145 16.07 5.13 20.77
CA THR A 145 15.69 3.84 21.35
C THR A 145 14.18 3.66 21.27
N LEU A 146 13.73 2.60 20.59
CA LEU A 146 12.31 2.26 20.48
C LEU A 146 12.03 0.93 21.19
N PRO A 147 10.93 0.78 21.93
CA PRO A 147 10.57 -0.47 22.59
C PRO A 147 10.55 -1.67 21.63
N GLY A 148 11.44 -2.63 21.89
CA GLY A 148 11.56 -3.87 21.10
C GLY A 148 12.35 -3.73 19.79
N LEU A 149 13.10 -2.64 19.61
CA LEU A 149 14.06 -2.46 18.53
C LEU A 149 15.47 -2.16 19.09
N PRO A 150 16.54 -2.52 18.37
CA PRO A 150 17.89 -2.05 18.70
C PRO A 150 17.97 -0.53 18.70
N ALA A 151 18.90 0.04 19.47
CA ALA A 151 19.21 1.46 19.39
C ALA A 151 19.71 1.81 17.98
N MET A 152 19.18 2.87 17.41
CA MET A 152 19.45 3.32 16.04
C MET A 152 20.06 4.72 16.06
N SER A 153 20.95 5.03 15.13
CA SER A 153 21.38 6.41 14.92
C SER A 153 20.28 7.21 14.20
N VAL A 154 20.41 8.54 14.19
CA VAL A 154 19.52 9.40 13.39
C VAL A 154 19.58 9.05 11.90
N ALA A 155 20.74 8.65 11.40
CA ALA A 155 20.92 8.23 10.00
C ALA A 155 20.18 6.93 9.65
N ASP A 156 19.87 6.08 10.64
CA ASP A 156 19.08 4.86 10.44
C ASP A 156 17.56 5.12 10.50
N VAL A 157 17.15 6.32 10.93
CA VAL A 157 15.74 6.72 10.96
C VAL A 157 15.27 6.94 9.53
N PRO A 158 14.16 6.28 9.10
CA PRO A 158 13.57 6.55 7.79
C PRO A 158 13.36 8.05 7.57
N SER A 159 13.86 8.59 6.46
CA SER A 159 13.83 10.02 6.16
C SER A 159 12.43 10.63 6.24
N PHE A 160 11.37 9.87 5.93
CA PHE A 160 9.98 10.32 6.02
C PHE A 160 9.49 10.63 7.46
N LEU A 161 10.27 10.27 8.48
CA LEU A 161 10.01 10.61 9.90
C LEU A 161 10.71 11.90 10.34
N LEU A 162 11.65 12.39 9.53
CA LEU A 162 12.48 13.54 9.83
C LEU A 162 11.76 14.84 9.44
N PRO A 163 12.00 15.96 10.16
CA PRO A 163 11.46 17.26 9.79
C PRO A 163 11.82 17.72 8.38
N SER A 164 12.96 17.27 7.83
CA SER A 164 13.39 17.56 6.46
C SER A 164 12.60 16.86 5.36
N ASN A 165 11.68 15.95 5.70
CA ASN A 165 10.96 15.15 4.71
C ASN A 165 10.17 16.04 3.72
N PRO A 166 10.50 15.99 2.41
CA PRO A 166 9.75 16.76 1.42
C PRO A 166 8.41 16.12 1.06
N TYR A 167 8.20 14.82 1.36
CA TYR A 167 7.04 14.04 0.92
C TYR A 167 5.95 13.98 2.01
N MET A 168 5.28 15.12 2.24
CA MET A 168 4.30 15.24 3.31
C MET A 168 3.07 14.35 3.09
N SER A 169 2.65 14.18 1.84
CA SER A 169 1.49 13.35 1.48
C SER A 169 1.73 11.87 1.83
N LEU A 170 2.96 11.39 1.69
CA LEU A 170 3.34 10.02 2.03
C LEU A 170 3.36 9.83 3.54
N THR A 171 3.85 10.81 4.29
CA THR A 171 3.76 10.80 5.75
C THR A 171 2.31 10.72 6.18
N GLU A 172 1.44 11.59 5.68
CA GLU A 172 0.00 11.57 5.98
C GLU A 172 -0.64 10.21 5.68
N ALA A 173 -0.31 9.60 4.53
CA ALA A 173 -0.80 8.28 4.16
C ALA A 173 -0.37 7.19 5.16
N ILE A 174 0.90 7.20 5.59
CA ILE A 174 1.42 6.25 6.59
C ILE A 174 0.75 6.47 7.95
N GLN A 175 0.59 7.73 8.37
CA GLN A 175 -0.10 8.04 9.63
C GLN A 175 -1.55 7.56 9.59
N GLN A 176 -2.23 7.77 8.46
CA GLN A 176 -3.60 7.32 8.27
C GLN A 176 -3.69 5.80 8.29
N GLN A 177 -2.76 5.09 7.64
CA GLN A 177 -2.68 3.63 7.68
C GLN A 177 -2.56 3.11 9.12
N ILE A 178 -1.73 3.76 9.95
CA ILE A 178 -1.58 3.39 11.36
C ILE A 178 -2.89 3.57 12.12
N ARG A 179 -3.60 4.68 11.86
CA ARG A 179 -4.87 4.99 12.51
C ARG A 179 -6.03 4.08 12.08
N THR A 180 -5.98 3.51 10.89
CA THR A 180 -7.06 2.66 10.33
C THR A 180 -6.72 1.17 10.31
N ILE A 181 -5.61 0.78 10.94
CA ILE A 181 -5.15 -0.62 10.93
C ILE A 181 -6.14 -1.58 11.62
N ASP A 182 -6.92 -1.07 12.57
CA ASP A 182 -7.98 -1.77 13.29
C ASP A 182 -9.16 -2.16 12.39
N LYS A 183 -9.35 -1.45 11.28
CA LYS A 183 -10.35 -1.79 10.26
C LYS A 183 -9.90 -2.93 9.35
N ALA A 184 -8.60 -3.23 9.30
CA ALA A 184 -8.08 -4.35 8.53
C ALA A 184 -8.31 -5.66 9.30
N THR A 185 -8.79 -6.68 8.60
CA THR A 185 -8.95 -8.03 9.20
C THR A 185 -7.58 -8.66 9.49
N TRP A 186 -6.57 -8.37 8.67
CA TRP A 186 -5.21 -8.87 8.85
C TRP A 186 -4.15 -7.79 8.60
N ALA A 187 -3.03 -7.86 9.33
CA ALA A 187 -1.85 -7.05 9.07
C ALA A 187 -0.64 -7.97 8.84
N TYR A 188 0.01 -7.84 7.67
CA TYR A 188 1.19 -8.64 7.32
C TYR A 188 2.44 -7.77 7.31
N THR A 189 3.53 -8.25 7.90
CA THR A 189 4.84 -7.63 7.76
C THR A 189 5.69 -8.50 6.84
N MET A 190 6.29 -7.93 5.80
CA MET A 190 7.29 -8.67 5.04
C MET A 190 8.58 -8.66 5.85
N HIS A 191 9.01 -9.83 6.30
CA HIS A 191 10.39 -10.02 6.70
C HIS A 191 11.21 -10.33 5.45
N ALA A 192 12.33 -9.62 5.31
CA ALA A 192 13.36 -10.06 4.38
C ALA A 192 14.00 -11.28 5.03
N ASP A 193 13.78 -12.46 4.46
CA ASP A 193 14.62 -13.60 4.74
C ASP A 193 16.02 -13.22 4.21
N THR A 194 16.95 -12.97 5.13
CA THR A 194 18.39 -12.83 4.85
C THR A 194 19.01 -14.16 4.49
#